data_AF-A0A954K5H6-F1
#
_entry.id   AF-A0A954K5H6-F1
#
_cell.length_a   1.000
_cell.length_b   1.000
_cell.length_c   1.000
_cell.angle_alpha   90.00
_cell.angle_beta   90.00
_cell.angle_gamma   90.00
#
_symmetry.space_group_name_H-M   'P 1'
#
loop_
_entity.id
_entity.type
_entity.pdbx_description
1 polymer ?
#
loop_
_entity_poly.entity_id
_entity_poly.type
_entity_poly.pdbx_seq_one_letter_code
_entity_poly.pdbx_strand_id
1 'polypeptide(L)'
;MKHTTPHNNQLIQLIDAFLQGDISPEDHAKLEQLLKEDPQQRQLYVDYMRVHAGLSTWATETNQSEDWFPHPTHTEQHARLGTPRFLLLLVTSLVAATLLLSLAYYAG
;
A
#
# COMPACT_ATOMS: atom_id res chain seq x y z
N MET A 1 -13.53 26.23 17.90
CA MET A 1 -13.16 26.95 16.67
C MET A 1 -11.66 27.17 16.71
N LYS A 2 -10.88 26.51 15.86
CA LYS A 2 -9.41 26.60 15.88
C LYS A 2 -9.02 27.92 15.21
N HIS A 3 -8.30 28.78 15.93
CA HIS A 3 -7.78 30.04 15.40
C HIS A 3 -6.80 29.72 14.25
N THR A 4 -7.21 29.90 13.00
CA THR A 4 -6.29 29.94 11.87
C THR A 4 -5.63 31.31 11.89
N THR A 5 -4.53 31.42 12.61
CA THR A 5 -3.70 32.62 12.68
C THR A 5 -3.27 33.00 11.25
N PRO A 6 -3.35 34.28 10.83
CA PRO A 6 -3.05 34.70 9.45
C PRO A 6 -1.64 34.31 8.97
N HIS A 7 -0.69 34.10 9.90
CA HIS A 7 0.65 33.60 9.60
C HIS A 7 0.66 32.20 8.95
N ASN A 8 -0.31 31.34 9.30
CA ASN A 8 -0.42 29.99 8.75
C ASN A 8 -0.83 30.03 7.27
N ASN A 9 -1.62 31.03 6.86
CA ASN A 9 -2.01 31.17 5.46
C ASN A 9 -0.82 31.47 4.56
N GLN A 10 0.13 32.30 5.04
CA GLN A 10 1.32 32.61 4.24
C GLN A 10 2.27 31.41 4.15
N LEU A 11 2.47 30.66 5.24
CA LEU A 11 3.30 29.45 5.18
C LEU A 11 2.71 28.43 4.21
N ILE A 12 1.39 28.16 4.29
CA ILE A 12 0.74 27.18 3.42
C ILE A 12 0.90 27.56 1.95
N GLN A 13 0.75 28.84 1.59
CA GLN A 13 0.96 29.30 0.21
C GLN A 13 2.39 29.05 -0.29
N LEU A 14 3.39 29.31 0.56
CA LEU A 14 4.80 29.03 0.22
C LEU A 14 5.05 27.53 0.04
N ILE A 15 4.44 26.70 0.89
CA ILE A 15 4.55 25.24 0.77
C ILE A 15 3.85 24.74 -0.51
N ASP A 16 2.68 25.28 -0.83
CA ASP A 16 1.96 24.92 -2.06
C ASP A 16 2.75 25.27 -3.31
N ALA A 17 3.38 26.44 -3.34
CA ALA A 17 4.24 26.83 -4.46
C ALA A 17 5.49 25.93 -4.55
N PHE A 18 6.07 25.58 -3.40
CA PHE A 18 7.18 24.63 -3.36
C PHE A 18 6.79 23.26 -3.93
N LEU A 19 5.62 22.73 -3.55
CA LEU A 19 5.12 21.44 -4.04
C LEU A 19 4.79 21.45 -5.53
N GLN A 20 4.30 22.59 -6.05
CA GLN A 20 3.99 22.75 -7.48
C GLN A 20 5.24 22.98 -8.33
N GLY A 21 6.38 23.29 -7.71
CA GLY A 21 7.64 23.57 -8.40
C GLY A 21 7.68 24.96 -9.05
N ASP A 22 6.76 25.86 -8.68
CA ASP A 22 6.66 27.23 -9.19
C ASP A 22 7.15 28.28 -8.17
N ILE A 23 7.77 27.84 -7.07
CA ILE A 23 8.33 28.72 -6.05
C ILE A 23 9.50 29.56 -6.59
N SER A 24 9.47 30.86 -6.28
CA SER A 24 10.58 31.77 -6.59
C SER A 24 11.75 31.57 -5.63
N PRO A 25 13.00 31.93 -6.00
CA PRO A 25 14.15 31.85 -5.09
C PRO A 25 13.98 32.67 -3.81
N GLU A 26 13.33 33.83 -3.90
CA GLU A 26 13.06 34.71 -2.75
C GLU A 26 12.05 34.07 -1.79
N ASP A 27 11.00 33.49 -2.34
CA ASP A 27 9.96 32.78 -1.57
C ASP A 27 10.52 31.50 -0.93
N HIS A 28 11.43 30.80 -1.62
CA HIS A 28 12.12 29.64 -1.05
C HIS A 28 12.97 30.04 0.17
N ALA A 29 13.75 31.12 0.06
CA ALA A 29 14.53 31.63 1.19
C ALA A 29 13.62 32.06 2.36
N LYS A 30 12.46 32.67 2.06
CA LYS A 30 11.46 33.04 3.06
C LYS A 30 10.85 31.83 3.75
N LEU A 31 10.55 30.76 3.01
CA LEU A 31 10.09 29.49 3.55
C LEU A 31 11.13 28.90 4.50
N GLU A 32 12.40 28.80 4.08
CA GLU A 32 13.49 28.32 4.94
C GLU A 32 13.64 29.12 6.22
N GLN A 33 13.56 30.45 6.13
CA GLN A 33 13.66 31.33 7.28
C GLN A 33 12.53 31.07 8.29
N LEU A 34 11.27 31.00 7.83
CA LEU A 34 10.12 30.71 8.68
C LEU A 34 10.24 29.35 9.38
N LEU A 35 10.72 28.33 8.66
CA LEU A 35 10.95 27.00 9.22
C LEU A 35 12.11 26.99 10.23
N LYS A 36 13.13 27.83 10.04
CA LYS A 36 14.26 27.92 10.97
C LYS A 36 13.87 28.59 12.29
N GLU A 37 13.08 29.66 12.21
CA GLU A 37 12.74 30.52 13.34
C GLU A 37 11.72 29.91 14.30
N ASP A 38 10.76 29.12 13.80
CA ASP A 38 9.63 28.65 14.62
C ASP A 38 9.44 27.11 14.55
N PRO A 39 9.57 26.38 15.69
CA PRO A 39 9.27 24.95 15.76
C PRO A 39 7.83 24.60 15.40
N GLN A 40 6.85 25.47 15.65
CA GLN A 40 5.45 25.21 15.30
C GLN A 40 5.25 25.24 13.77
N GLN A 41 5.93 26.14 13.06
CA GLN A 41 5.91 26.20 11.60
C GLN A 41 6.52 24.95 10.98
N ARG A 42 7.61 24.41 11.58
CA ARG A 42 8.17 23.11 11.15
C ARG A 42 7.19 21.96 11.33
N GLN A 43 6.48 21.93 12.45
CA GLN A 43 5.48 20.90 12.67
C GLN A 43 4.35 21.00 11.63
N LEU A 44 3.88 22.23 11.35
CA LEU A 44 2.87 22.46 10.32
C LEU A 44 3.33 22.00 8.94
N TYR A 45 4.58 22.28 8.56
CA TYR A 45 5.18 21.80 7.33
C TYR A 45 5.17 20.27 7.23
N VAL A 46 5.63 19.58 8.27
CA VAL A 46 5.67 18.11 8.30
C VAL A 46 4.26 17.52 8.20
N ASP A 47 3.31 18.06 8.95
CA ASP A 47 1.92 17.62 8.91
C ASP A 47 1.31 17.83 7.52
N TYR A 48 1.61 18.96 6.87
CA TYR A 48 1.17 19.28 5.52
C TYR A 48 1.75 18.32 4.47
N MET A 49 3.05 18.03 4.53
CA MET A 49 3.71 17.05 3.67
C MET A 49 3.12 15.66 3.83
N ARG A 50 2.81 15.24 5.06
CA ARG A 50 2.20 13.93 5.34
C ARG A 50 0.83 13.80 4.68
N VAL A 51 0.01 14.86 4.72
CA VAL A 51 -1.30 14.87 4.05
C VAL A 51 -1.13 14.83 2.54
N HIS A 52 -0.25 15.66 1.97
CA HIS A 52 0.01 15.71 0.52
C HIS A 52 0.59 14.43 -0.05
N ALA A 53 1.45 13.75 0.70
CA ALA A 53 2.02 12.46 0.29
C ALA A 53 1.03 11.28 0.40
N GLY A 54 -0.22 11.52 0.84
CA GLY A 54 -1.20 10.46 1.09
C GLY A 54 -0.81 9.53 2.25
N LEU A 55 0.18 9.92 3.06
CA LEU A 55 0.74 9.10 4.14
C LEU A 55 -0.10 9.14 5.42
N SER A 56 -1.24 9.84 5.42
CA SER A 56 -2.16 9.88 6.57
C SER A 56 -2.70 8.49 6.91
N THR A 57 -2.99 7.66 5.92
CA THR A 57 -3.45 6.28 6.14
C THR A 57 -2.30 5.37 6.61
N TRP A 58 -1.13 5.43 5.96
CA TRP A 58 0.00 4.56 6.28
C TRP A 58 0.70 4.89 7.61
N ALA A 59 0.76 6.16 8.00
CA ALA A 59 1.33 6.57 9.28
C ALA A 59 0.52 6.07 10.49
N THR A 60 -0.76 5.74 10.28
CA THR A 60 -1.64 5.20 11.32
C THR A 60 -1.43 3.69 11.48
N GLU A 61 -1.13 2.98 10.40
CA GLU A 61 -0.85 1.54 10.40
C GLU A 61 0.47 1.20 11.09
N THR A 62 1.55 1.98 10.89
CA THR A 62 2.84 1.69 11.53
C THR A 62 2.90 2.06 13.01
N ASN A 63 2.00 2.92 13.50
CA ASN A 63 1.92 3.28 14.93
C ASN A 63 1.08 2.26 15.72
N GLN A 64 0.22 1.50 15.04
CA GLN A 64 -0.26 0.24 15.57
C GLN A 64 0.88 -0.77 15.45
N SER A 65 1.85 -0.67 16.36
CA SER A 65 2.50 -1.88 16.85
C SER A 65 1.39 -2.73 17.44
N GLU A 66 0.76 -3.56 16.59
CA GLU A 66 0.22 -4.84 17.04
C GLU A 66 1.35 -5.44 17.86
N ASP A 67 1.19 -5.45 19.19
CA ASP A 67 2.05 -6.19 20.08
C ASP A 67 2.23 -7.56 19.43
N TRP A 68 3.44 -7.83 18.94
CA TRP A 68 3.78 -9.10 18.34
C TRP A 68 3.74 -10.13 19.47
N PHE A 69 2.55 -10.66 19.74
CA PHE A 69 2.40 -11.84 20.54
C PHE A 69 2.77 -13.03 19.66
N PRO A 70 3.73 -13.88 20.07
CA PRO A 70 3.91 -15.16 19.41
C PRO A 70 2.58 -15.91 19.56
N HIS A 71 1.79 -15.93 18.49
CA HIS A 71 0.62 -16.77 18.42
C HIS A 71 1.15 -18.20 18.58
N PRO A 72 0.66 -19.00 19.55
CA PRO A 72 0.98 -20.41 19.55
C PRO A 72 0.62 -20.92 18.17
N THR A 73 1.61 -21.43 17.45
CA THR A 73 1.38 -22.09 16.17
C THR A 73 0.54 -23.31 16.49
N HIS A 74 -0.78 -23.13 16.49
CA HIS A 74 -1.70 -24.24 16.37
C HIS A 74 -1.35 -24.82 15.00
N THR A 75 -0.58 -25.91 15.02
CA THR A 75 -0.44 -26.79 13.88
C THR A 75 -1.82 -27.39 13.63
N GLU A 76 -2.71 -26.58 13.05
CA GLU A 76 -3.87 -27.06 12.35
C GLU A 76 -3.31 -27.94 11.24
N GLN A 77 -3.36 -29.25 11.48
CA GLN A 77 -3.14 -30.28 10.50
C GLN A 77 -4.19 -30.10 9.41
N HIS A 78 -3.91 -29.22 8.45
CA HIS A 78 -4.57 -29.29 7.16
C HIS A 78 -4.02 -30.50 6.42
N ALA A 79 -4.52 -31.69 6.76
CA ALA A 79 -4.69 -32.76 5.79
C ALA A 79 -5.79 -32.34 4.79
N ARG A 80 -5.61 -31.20 4.11
CA ARG A 80 -6.30 -30.96 2.85
C ARG A 80 -5.50 -31.73 1.82
N LEU A 81 -5.96 -32.95 1.56
CA LEU A 81 -5.71 -33.69 0.33
C LEU A 81 -6.12 -32.76 -0.83
N GLY A 82 -5.21 -31.87 -1.23
CA GLY A 82 -5.36 -31.06 -2.41
C GLY A 82 -5.18 -32.00 -3.57
N THR A 83 -6.25 -32.70 -3.96
CA THR A 83 -6.31 -33.42 -5.23
C THR A 83 -5.93 -32.43 -6.31
N PRO A 84 -4.73 -32.53 -6.90
CA PRO A 84 -4.34 -31.61 -7.95
C PRO A 84 -5.27 -31.92 -9.11
N ARG A 85 -6.09 -30.95 -9.54
CA ARG A 85 -6.97 -31.07 -10.71
C ARG A 85 -6.25 -31.67 -11.92
N PHE A 86 -4.94 -31.46 -12.01
CA PHE A 86 -4.04 -32.08 -12.97
C PHE A 86 -4.08 -33.62 -12.99
N LEU A 87 -4.09 -34.30 -11.83
CA LEU A 87 -4.18 -35.77 -11.78
C LEU A 87 -5.56 -36.26 -12.26
N LEU A 88 -6.64 -35.55 -11.92
CA LEU A 88 -7.97 -35.89 -12.42
C LEU A 88 -8.05 -35.73 -13.95
N LEU A 89 -7.43 -34.68 -14.51
CA LEU A 89 -7.38 -34.47 -15.96
C LEU A 89 -6.53 -35.52 -16.69
N LEU A 90 -5.45 -36.00 -16.08
CA LEU A 90 -4.63 -37.07 -16.66
C LEU A 90 -5.39 -38.40 -16.74
N VAL A 91 -6.12 -38.76 -15.68
CA VAL A 91 -6.89 -40.01 -15.65
C VAL A 91 -8.04 -39.97 -16.67
N THR A 92 -8.77 -38.86 -16.79
CA THR A 92 -9.86 -38.75 -17.78
C THR A 92 -9.34 -38.77 -19.21
N SER A 93 -8.20 -38.13 -19.50
CA SER A 93 -7.58 -38.15 -20.83
C SER A 93 -7.18 -39.57 -21.26
N LEU A 94 -6.60 -40.37 -20.35
CA LEU A 94 -6.18 -41.74 -20.66
C LEU A 94 -7.37 -42.66 -20.97
N VAL A 95 -8.47 -42.53 -20.23
CA VAL A 95 -9.72 -43.27 -20.49
C VAL A 95 -10.35 -42.86 -21.82
N ALA A 96 -10.38 -41.56 -22.14
CA ALA A 96 -10.90 -41.09 -23.43
C ALA A 96 -10.07 -41.60 -24.62
N ALA A 97 -8.74 -41.57 -24.51
CA ALA A 97 -7.83 -42.06 -25.55
C ALA A 97 -8.00 -43.57 -25.80
N THR A 98 -8.16 -44.37 -24.74
CA THR A 98 -8.37 -45.82 -24.86
C THR A 98 -9.74 -46.17 -25.46
N LEU A 99 -10.80 -45.43 -25.13
CA LEU A 99 -12.12 -45.62 -25.74
C LEU A 99 -12.11 -45.27 -27.23
N LEU A 100 -11.47 -44.17 -27.62
CA LEU A 100 -11.35 -43.79 -29.04
C LEU A 100 -10.56 -44.84 -29.84
N LEU A 101 -9.48 -45.38 -29.26
CA LEU A 101 -8.69 -46.43 -29.89
C LEU A 101 -9.49 -47.74 -30.04
N SER A 102 -10.26 -48.13 -29.02
CA SER A 102 -11.14 -49.30 -29.07
C SER A 102 -12.26 -49.14 -30.11
N LEU A 103 -12.88 -47.97 -30.19
CA LEU A 103 -13.91 -47.68 -31.18
C LEU A 103 -13.34 -47.68 -32.60
N ALA A 104 -12.16 -47.10 -32.81
CA ALA A 104 -11.47 -47.13 -34.09
C ALA A 104 -11.06 -48.55 -34.51
N TYR A 105 -10.67 -49.39 -33.54
CA TYR A 105 -10.33 -50.79 -33.78
C TYR A 105 -11.55 -51.64 -34.17
N TYR A 106 -12.72 -51.35 -33.63
CA TYR A 106 -13.95 -52.09 -33.93
C TYR A 106 -14.70 -51.59 -35.17
N ALA A 107 -14.38 -50.38 -35.65
CA ALA A 107 -15.01 -49.75 -36.82
C ALA A 107 -14.23 -49.95 -38.14
N GLY A 108 -13.11 -50.67 -38.11
CA GLY A 108 -12.35 -51.11 -39.30
C GLY A 108 -12.44 -52.62 -39.47
#